data_AF-A0A4R9B9T8-F1
#
_entry.id   AF-A0A4R9B9T8-F1
#
_cell.length_a   1.000
_cell.length_b   1.000
_cell.length_c   1.000
_cell.angle_alpha   90.00
_cell.angle_beta   90.00
_cell.angle_gamma   90.00
#
_symmetry.space_group_name_H-M   'P 1'
#
loop_
_entity.id
_entity.type
_entity.pdbx_description
1 polymer ?
#
loop_
_entity_poly.entity_id
_entity_poly.type
_entity_poly.pdbx_seq_one_letter_code
_entity_poly.pdbx_strand_id
1 'polypeptide(L)'
;MSAFSELGRDDRIARMALSIVAAPDDPATGQLLRRVGAAETLRLTDSDGPVPGMDRIETGIWRDRIRSKSSPDQVTAQVAQLERSHFEVLIPGDAVWPTAVDDLGDRAPSA
;
A
#
# COMPACT_ATOMS: atom_id res chain seq x y z
N MET A 1 0.31 11.74 15.28
CA MET A 1 0.57 11.17 13.93
C MET A 1 0.44 9.68 14.05
N SER A 2 -0.28 9.02 13.14
CA SER A 2 -0.39 7.56 13.12
C SER A 2 0.85 6.94 12.47
N ALA A 3 1.18 5.68 12.79
CA ALA A 3 2.31 4.99 12.16
C ALA A 3 2.20 4.93 10.62
N PHE A 4 0.99 4.77 10.05
CA PHE A 4 0.80 4.84 8.60
C PHE A 4 1.05 6.24 8.01
N SER A 5 0.81 7.30 8.77
CA SER A 5 1.17 8.66 8.35
C SER A 5 2.69 8.87 8.30
N GLU A 6 3.45 8.12 9.10
CA GLU A 6 4.92 8.15 9.07
C GLU A 6 5.48 7.35 7.91
N LEU A 7 4.95 6.15 7.68
CA LEU A 7 5.30 5.30 6.55
C LEU A 7 4.91 5.94 5.21
N GLY A 8 3.81 6.71 5.18
CA GLY A 8 3.33 7.46 4.01
C GLY A 8 4.12 8.74 3.68
N ARG A 9 5.32 8.93 4.24
CA ARG A 9 6.23 10.04 3.85
C ARG A 9 7.12 9.69 2.66
N ASP A 10 7.28 8.41 2.37
CA ASP A 10 8.12 7.88 1.29
C ASP A 10 7.32 6.85 0.48
N ASP A 11 7.33 6.95 -0.86
CA ASP A 11 6.50 6.10 -1.71
C ASP A 11 6.96 4.64 -1.68
N ARG A 12 8.27 4.37 -1.58
CA ARG A 12 8.81 3.01 -1.49
C ARG A 12 8.39 2.36 -0.18
N ILE A 13 8.55 3.07 0.94
CA ILE A 13 8.12 2.60 2.25
C ILE A 13 6.61 2.37 2.29
N ALA A 14 5.83 3.26 1.68
CA ALA A 14 4.38 3.09 1.59
C ALA A 14 4.00 1.87 0.75
N ARG A 15 4.71 1.58 -0.35
CA ARG A 15 4.52 0.36 -1.15
C ARG A 15 4.84 -0.91 -0.37
N MET A 16 5.92 -0.91 0.40
CA MET A 16 6.27 -2.02 1.30
C MET A 16 5.19 -2.22 2.38
N ALA A 17 4.70 -1.14 2.98
CA ALA A 17 3.62 -1.23 3.95
C ALA A 17 2.34 -1.79 3.32
N LEU A 18 1.97 -1.31 2.12
CA LEU A 18 0.81 -1.78 1.37
C LEU A 18 0.94 -3.23 0.91
N SER A 19 2.13 -3.74 0.61
CA SER A 19 2.32 -5.17 0.28
C SER A 19 2.07 -6.09 1.49
N ILE A 20 2.24 -5.58 2.71
CA ILE A 20 1.92 -6.30 3.96
C ILE A 20 0.41 -6.32 4.22
N VAL A 21 -0.28 -5.18 4.06
CA VAL A 21 -1.67 -5.00 4.52
C VAL A 21 -2.74 -5.14 3.43
N ALA A 22 -2.44 -4.78 2.19
CA ALA A 22 -3.41 -4.91 1.11
C ALA A 22 -3.66 -6.38 0.79
N ALA A 23 -4.84 -6.72 0.30
CA ALA A 23 -5.05 -8.03 -0.30
C ALA A 23 -4.26 -8.10 -1.62
N PRO A 24 -3.54 -9.21 -1.89
CA PRO A 24 -2.99 -9.44 -3.22
C PRO A 24 -4.09 -9.36 -4.27
N ASP A 25 -3.79 -8.82 -5.46
CA ASP A 25 -4.76 -8.71 -6.55
C ASP A 25 -6.03 -7.89 -6.16
N ASP A 26 -5.91 -6.93 -5.24
CA ASP A 26 -7.02 -6.04 -4.86
C ASP A 26 -7.13 -4.84 -5.82
N PRO A 27 -8.10 -4.84 -6.76
CA PRO A 27 -8.20 -3.77 -7.76
C PRO A 27 -8.53 -2.42 -7.12
N ALA A 28 -9.20 -2.40 -5.96
CA ALA A 28 -9.51 -1.17 -5.24
C ALA A 28 -8.22 -0.46 -4.78
N THR A 29 -7.31 -1.20 -4.15
CA THR A 29 -5.99 -0.67 -3.76
C THR A 29 -5.15 -0.32 -4.99
N GLY A 30 -5.13 -1.15 -6.04
CA GLY A 30 -4.37 -0.85 -7.26
C GLY A 30 -4.85 0.40 -8.01
N GLN A 31 -6.15 0.66 -8.03
CA GLN A 31 -6.70 1.90 -8.61
C GLN A 31 -6.23 3.13 -7.84
N LEU A 32 -6.24 3.06 -6.51
CA LEU A 32 -5.74 4.14 -5.66
C LEU A 32 -4.24 4.36 -5.87
N LEU A 33 -3.44 3.29 -5.91
CA LEU A 33 -2.01 3.36 -6.20
C LEU A 33 -1.73 4.12 -7.50
N ARG A 34 -2.47 3.81 -8.58
CA ARG A 34 -2.30 4.53 -9.86
C ARG A 34 -2.80 5.96 -9.83
N ARG A 35 -3.87 6.25 -9.07
CA ARG A 35 -4.52 7.56 -9.07
C ARG A 35 -3.83 8.57 -8.17
N VAL A 36 -3.36 8.14 -6.99
CA VAL A 36 -2.84 9.04 -5.95
C VAL A 36 -1.45 8.67 -5.45
N GLY A 37 -0.87 7.56 -5.89
CA GLY A 37 0.42 7.06 -5.41
C GLY A 37 0.31 6.27 -4.11
N ALA A 38 1.39 5.60 -3.70
CA ALA A 38 1.37 4.71 -2.54
C ALA A 38 1.34 5.46 -1.22
N ALA A 39 2.11 6.55 -1.12
CA ALA A 39 2.12 7.41 0.05
C ALA A 39 0.71 7.91 0.41
N GLU A 40 -0.03 8.44 -0.57
CA GLU A 40 -1.41 8.92 -0.33
C GLU A 40 -2.39 7.77 -0.13
N THR A 41 -2.25 6.66 -0.87
CA THR A 41 -3.08 5.46 -0.66
C THR A 41 -2.98 4.97 0.78
N LEU A 42 -1.77 4.94 1.35
CA LEU A 42 -1.56 4.55 2.74
C LEU A 42 -2.13 5.59 3.72
N ARG A 43 -2.04 6.89 3.44
CA ARG A 43 -2.66 7.92 4.29
C ARG A 43 -4.19 7.82 4.33
N LEU A 44 -4.80 7.44 3.20
CA LEU A 44 -6.26 7.29 3.10
C LEU A 44 -6.81 6.16 3.98
N THR A 45 -5.98 5.19 4.39
CA THR A 45 -6.38 4.11 5.31
C THR A 45 -6.71 4.64 6.69
N ASP A 46 -6.08 5.74 7.10
CA ASP A 46 -6.24 6.38 8.42
C ASP A 46 -7.08 7.65 8.41
N SER A 47 -7.37 8.19 7.23
CA SER A 47 -8.27 9.33 7.08
C SER A 47 -9.73 8.95 7.34
N ASP A 48 -10.54 9.91 7.78
CA ASP A 48 -12.01 9.78 7.84
C ASP A 48 -12.70 10.38 6.59
N GLY A 49 -11.92 10.89 5.65
CA GLY A 49 -12.39 11.57 4.44
C GLY A 49 -12.88 10.62 3.33
N PRO A 50 -13.37 11.16 2.21
CA PRO A 50 -13.71 10.37 1.04
C PRO A 50 -12.47 9.75 0.40
N VAL A 51 -12.61 8.55 -0.14
CA VAL A 51 -11.57 7.86 -0.91
C VAL A 51 -11.88 8.01 -2.41
N PRO A 52 -10.94 8.48 -3.25
CA PRO A 52 -11.22 8.74 -4.66
C PRO A 52 -11.67 7.47 -5.41
N GLY A 53 -12.87 7.50 -5.99
CA GLY A 53 -13.41 6.38 -6.77
C GLY A 53 -14.15 5.32 -5.95
N MET A 54 -14.38 5.56 -4.66
CA MET A 54 -15.17 4.69 -3.79
C MET A 54 -16.32 5.46 -3.17
N ASP A 55 -17.48 4.81 -3.01
CA ASP A 55 -18.55 5.32 -2.17
C ASP A 55 -18.23 5.11 -0.67
N ARG A 56 -19.14 5.53 0.21
CA ARG A 56 -18.95 5.44 1.67
C ARG A 56 -18.87 3.99 2.17
N ILE A 57 -19.64 3.08 1.59
CA ILE A 57 -19.67 1.66 1.96
C ILE A 57 -18.37 1.00 1.50
N GLU A 58 -18.00 1.20 0.24
CA GLU A 58 -16.75 0.70 -0.35
C GLU A 58 -15.52 1.19 0.43
N THR A 59 -15.51 2.48 0.80
CA THR A 59 -14.46 3.07 1.64
C THR A 59 -14.34 2.35 2.98
N GLY A 60 -15.46 2.08 3.65
CA GLY A 60 -15.48 1.36 4.93
C GLY A 60 -14.91 -0.04 4.80
N ILE A 61 -15.38 -0.80 3.80
CA ILE A 61 -14.91 -2.16 3.54
C ILE A 61 -13.42 -2.19 3.23
N TRP A 62 -12.93 -1.27 2.40
CA TRP A 62 -11.51 -1.19 2.05
C TRP A 62 -10.63 -0.89 3.27
N ARG A 63 -11.00 0.09 4.11
CA ARG A 63 -10.28 0.41 5.36
C ARG A 63 -10.30 -0.75 6.35
N ASP A 64 -11.46 -1.37 6.55
CA ASP A 64 -11.61 -2.51 7.46
C ASP A 64 -10.72 -3.68 7.02
N ARG A 65 -10.67 -3.99 5.72
CA ARG A 65 -9.78 -5.03 5.18
C ARG A 65 -8.32 -4.74 5.48
N ILE A 66 -7.84 -3.54 5.20
CA ILE A 66 -6.46 -3.14 5.46
C ILE A 66 -6.13 -3.23 6.95
N ARG A 67 -6.98 -2.66 7.81
CA ARG A 67 -6.76 -2.62 9.26
C ARG A 67 -6.90 -3.99 9.93
N SER A 68 -7.67 -4.90 9.35
CA SER A 68 -7.88 -6.24 9.91
C SER A 68 -6.65 -7.15 9.85
N LYS A 69 -5.70 -6.88 8.93
CA LYS A 69 -4.54 -7.74 8.71
C LYS A 69 -3.43 -7.57 9.75
N SER A 70 -3.15 -6.34 10.18
CA SER A 70 -2.06 -6.03 11.09
C SER A 70 -2.27 -4.65 11.71
N SER A 71 -1.85 -4.48 12.97
CA SER A 71 -1.83 -3.14 13.55
C SER A 71 -0.77 -2.27 12.86
N PRO A 72 -0.95 -0.93 12.82
CA PRO A 72 0.03 -0.04 12.21
C PRO A 72 1.46 -0.21 12.76
N ASP A 73 1.60 -0.46 14.07
CA ASP A 73 2.91 -0.70 14.70
C ASP A 73 3.55 -2.02 14.24
N GLN A 74 2.74 -3.07 14.04
CA GLN A 74 3.23 -4.34 13.47
C GLN A 74 3.71 -4.17 12.03
N VAL A 75 3.04 -3.33 11.24
CA VAL A 75 3.46 -3.02 9.87
C VAL A 75 4.78 -2.26 9.88
N THR A 76 4.93 -1.25 10.73
CA THR A 76 6.20 -0.52 10.90
C THR A 76 7.35 -1.45 11.26
N ALA A 77 7.12 -2.39 12.20
CA ALA A 77 8.14 -3.37 12.59
C ALA A 77 8.52 -4.30 11.42
N GLN A 78 7.54 -4.76 10.63
CA GLN A 78 7.76 -5.63 9.47
C GLN A 78 8.51 -4.90 8.35
N VAL A 79 8.15 -3.65 8.05
CA VAL A 79 8.90 -2.81 7.09
C VAL A 79 10.36 -2.69 7.53
N ALA A 80 10.60 -2.31 8.78
CA ALA A 80 11.96 -2.19 9.30
C ALA A 80 12.72 -3.53 9.30
N GLN A 81 12.03 -4.67 9.39
CA GLN A 81 12.64 -5.99 9.25
C GLN A 81 13.03 -6.28 7.80
N LEU A 82 12.19 -5.94 6.82
CA LEU A 82 12.48 -6.09 5.39
C LEU A 82 13.68 -5.26 4.96
N GLU A 83 13.78 -4.01 5.43
CA GLU A 83 14.92 -3.12 5.15
C GLU A 83 16.26 -3.66 5.68
N ARG A 84 16.23 -4.45 6.75
CA ARG A 84 17.43 -5.09 7.33
C ARG A 84 17.70 -6.49 6.76
N SER A 85 16.82 -6.99 5.89
CA SER A 85 16.95 -8.33 5.33
C SER A 85 18.01 -8.36 4.21
N HIS A 86 18.43 -9.56 3.82
CA HIS A 86 19.30 -9.76 2.66
C HIS A 86 18.54 -9.74 1.32
N PHE A 87 17.22 -9.53 1.35
CA PHE A 87 16.38 -9.44 0.17
C PHE A 87 16.03 -7.98 -0.11
N GLU A 88 15.93 -7.65 -1.39
CA GLU A 88 15.45 -6.35 -1.84
C GLU A 88 13.98 -6.46 -2.24
N VAL A 89 13.14 -5.62 -1.64
CA VAL A 89 11.77 -5.42 -2.12
C VAL A 89 11.84 -4.48 -3.31
N LEU A 90 11.46 -4.96 -4.48
CA LEU A 90 11.39 -4.14 -5.69
C LEU A 90 10.11 -3.30 -5.69
N ILE A 91 10.08 -2.21 -6.44
CA ILE A 91 8.85 -1.47 -6.74
C ILE A 91 8.82 -1.10 -8.22
N PRO A 92 7.62 -0.82 -8.78
CA PRO A 92 7.52 -0.23 -10.11
C PRO A 92 8.43 0.99 -10.26
N GLY A 93 9.29 0.97 -11.28
CA GLY A 93 10.28 2.01 -11.56
C GLY A 93 11.71 1.67 -11.11
N ASP A 94 11.91 0.64 -10.29
CA ASP A 94 13.25 0.12 -10.00
C ASP A 94 13.91 -0.43 -11.27
N ALA A 95 15.24 -0.34 -11.36
CA ALA A 95 16.00 -0.70 -12.56
C ALA A 95 15.83 -2.18 -12.98
N VAL A 96 15.58 -3.07 -12.01
CA VAL A 96 15.37 -4.51 -12.23
C VAL A 96 13.91 -4.93 -12.06
N TRP A 97 12.98 -3.97 -12.04
CA TRP A 97 11.54 -4.25 -12.00
C TRP A 97 11.12 -5.08 -13.22
N PRO A 98 10.44 -6.23 -13.04
CA PRO A 98 9.92 -7.01 -14.16
C PRO A 98 8.72 -6.31 -14.79
N THR A 99 8.95 -5.44 -15.77
CA THR A 99 7.91 -4.56 -16.38
C THR A 99 6.69 -5.30 -16.93
N ALA A 100 6.79 -6.58 -17.30
CA ALA A 100 5.63 -7.40 -17.67
C ALA A 100 4.59 -7.55 -16.53
N VAL A 101 4.98 -7.33 -15.28
CA VAL A 101 4.07 -7.29 -14.13
C VAL A 101 3.13 -6.08 -14.21
N ASP A 102 3.53 -4.99 -14.86
CA ASP A 102 2.70 -3.79 -15.02
C ASP A 102 1.47 -4.06 -15.91
N ASP A 103 1.52 -5.09 -16.77
CA ASP A 103 0.40 -5.51 -17.63
C ASP A 103 -0.82 -5.99 -16.82
N LEU A 104 -0.64 -6.30 -15.53
CA LEU A 104 -1.74 -6.62 -14.61
C LEU A 104 -2.59 -5.39 -14.24
N GLY A 105 -2.13 -4.18 -14.54
CA GLY A 105 -2.89 -2.95 -14.31
C GLY A 105 -3.28 -2.77 -12.84
N ASP A 106 -4.58 -2.78 -12.52
CA ASP A 106 -5.11 -2.62 -11.16
C ASP A 106 -4.77 -3.76 -10.22
N ARG A 107 -4.29 -4.85 -10.80
CA ARG A 107 -4.01 -6.10 -10.12
C ARG A 107 -2.52 -6.32 -9.93
N ALA A 108 -1.69 -5.37 -10.40
CA ALA A 108 -0.26 -5.41 -10.17
C ALA A 108 0.04 -5.32 -8.66
N PRO A 109 1.09 -6.02 -8.19
CA PRO A 109 1.53 -5.94 -6.81
C PRO A 109 1.97 -4.51 -6.44
N SER A 110 1.80 -4.16 -5.16
CA SER A 110 2.19 -2.85 -4.63
C SER A 110 3.71 -2.64 -4.65
N ALA A 111 4.45 -3.72 -4.42
CA ALA A 111 5.90 -3.88 -4.38
C ALA A 111 6.24 -5.33 -4.77
#